data_AF-A0A924B0Y3-F1
#
_entry.id   AF-A0A924B0Y3-F1
#
_cell.length_a   1.000
_cell.length_b   1.000
_cell.length_c   1.000
_cell.angle_alpha   90.00
_cell.angle_beta   90.00
_cell.angle_gamma   90.00
#
_symmetry.space_group_name_H-M   'P 1'
#
loop_
_entity.id
_entity.type
_entity.pdbx_description
1 polymer ?
#
loop_
_entity_poly.entity_id
_entity_poly.type
_entity_poly.pdbx_seq_one_letter_code
_entity_poly.pdbx_strand_id
1 'polypeptide(L)'
;MKKLIFITIFLLVQAASAQQKIVPWTWQKSDCQTCGVKFQLVGDINANQDMDKKEKFIRFMMSLEPSSKMALDAYDLDATARTMTFLYALSSEKETILKIYNSDPQEYNLLAHIAVGILGQESRFFAHWRYFIKRNSQLAIKEIKEFKALIKDKDAIANSKGPTQIKDVPDRISQHYNIVEADLWNPKFAAVSTMGFLIEALRELKQRAKNNNLTMINDKTYVDYLPYLYFGGAQKLVNRTATPETNIYVKNMKKFMKKVSVSEVVK
;
A
#
# COMPACT_ATOMS: atom_id res chain seq x y z
N MET A 1 21.26 -13.52 71.53
CA MET A 1 21.95 -13.62 70.23
C MET A 1 21.02 -14.29 69.21
N LYS A 2 20.40 -13.52 68.31
CA LYS A 2 19.57 -14.03 67.21
C LYS A 2 20.18 -13.53 65.91
N LYS A 3 20.68 -14.43 65.06
CA LYS A 3 21.16 -14.11 63.71
C LYS A 3 19.98 -14.20 62.75
N LEU A 4 19.60 -13.07 62.15
CA LEU A 4 18.65 -13.03 61.03
C LEU A 4 19.46 -13.13 59.73
N ILE A 5 19.22 -14.19 58.95
CA ILE A 5 19.79 -14.38 57.61
C ILE A 5 18.77 -13.86 56.62
N PHE A 6 19.09 -12.76 55.94
CA PHE A 6 18.31 -12.25 54.80
C PHE A 6 18.78 -12.97 53.54
N ILE A 7 17.92 -13.83 52.97
CA ILE A 7 18.12 -14.44 51.67
C ILE A 7 17.36 -13.61 50.64
N THR A 8 18.10 -12.83 49.86
CA THR A 8 17.53 -12.04 48.75
C THR A 8 17.48 -12.92 47.51
N ILE A 9 16.28 -13.40 47.16
CA ILE A 9 16.04 -14.16 45.92
C ILE A 9 15.91 -13.16 44.77
N PHE A 10 16.93 -13.08 43.92
CA PHE A 10 16.87 -12.37 42.63
C PHE A 10 16.21 -13.29 41.59
N LEU A 11 14.95 -13.02 41.28
CA LEU A 11 14.26 -13.61 40.12
C LEU A 11 14.67 -12.84 38.86
N LEU A 12 15.62 -13.38 38.12
CA LEU A 12 15.95 -12.95 36.76
C LEU A 12 14.89 -13.49 35.79
N VAL A 13 13.93 -12.65 35.43
CA VAL A 13 13.00 -12.92 34.33
C VAL A 13 13.75 -12.64 33.02
N GLN A 14 14.23 -13.69 32.35
CA GLN A 14 14.72 -13.57 30.98
C GLN A 14 13.52 -13.40 30.04
N ALA A 15 13.28 -12.18 29.57
CA ALA A 15 12.37 -11.94 28.46
C ALA A 15 13.02 -12.54 27.19
N ALA A 16 12.44 -13.63 26.68
CA ALA A 16 12.83 -14.21 25.41
C ALA A 16 12.60 -13.19 24.30
N SER A 17 13.68 -12.63 23.74
CA SER A 17 13.59 -11.76 22.58
C SER A 17 13.21 -12.61 21.36
N ALA A 18 11.98 -12.45 20.85
CA ALA A 18 11.56 -13.07 19.61
C ALA A 18 12.56 -12.71 18.49
N GLN A 19 13.26 -13.70 17.95
CA GLN A 19 14.21 -13.50 16.86
C GLN A 19 13.42 -13.09 15.61
N GLN A 20 13.54 -11.82 15.22
CA GLN A 20 12.98 -11.30 13.97
C GLN A 20 13.79 -11.86 12.80
N LYS A 21 13.26 -12.86 12.11
CA LYS A 21 13.84 -13.35 10.86
C LYS A 21 13.41 -12.44 9.71
N ILE A 22 14.35 -11.67 9.17
CA ILE A 22 14.13 -10.88 7.95
C ILE A 22 14.16 -11.85 6.77
N VAL A 23 13.00 -12.16 6.19
CA VAL A 23 12.90 -13.00 5.00
C VAL A 23 12.87 -12.07 3.78
N PRO A 24 13.90 -12.07 2.90
CA PRO A 24 13.86 -11.28 1.67
C PRO A 24 12.66 -11.69 0.81
N TRP A 25 12.11 -10.72 0.08
CA TRP A 25 10.90 -10.82 -0.74
C TRP A 25 11.06 -11.82 -1.91
N THR A 26 11.11 -13.10 -1.61
CA THR A 26 10.72 -14.14 -2.55
C THR A 26 9.47 -14.74 -1.95
N TRP A 27 8.34 -14.55 -2.63
CA TRP A 27 7.14 -15.29 -2.29
C TRP A 27 7.47 -16.77 -2.43
N GLN A 28 7.69 -17.40 -1.29
CA GLN A 28 7.71 -18.83 -1.12
C GLN A 28 6.74 -19.07 0.02
N LYS A 29 5.92 -20.12 -0.10
CA LYS A 29 5.03 -20.54 0.96
C LYS A 29 5.89 -20.76 2.21
N SER A 30 5.87 -19.81 3.15
CA SER A 30 6.64 -19.95 4.38
C SER A 30 5.94 -20.98 5.27
N ASP A 31 6.72 -21.68 6.08
CA ASP A 31 6.16 -22.68 7.01
C ASP A 31 5.38 -22.02 8.18
N CYS A 32 5.40 -20.69 8.30
CA CYS A 32 4.78 -20.00 9.43
C CYS A 32 3.31 -19.66 9.17
N GLN A 33 2.41 -20.50 9.67
CA GLN A 33 0.96 -20.31 9.53
C GLN A 33 0.39 -19.19 10.42
N THR A 34 1.06 -18.84 11.52
CA THR A 34 0.57 -17.91 12.56
C THR A 34 1.37 -16.60 12.66
N CYS A 35 2.31 -16.36 11.75
CA CYS A 35 3.15 -15.17 11.82
C CYS A 35 2.37 -13.90 11.52
N GLY A 36 2.58 -12.87 12.36
CA GLY A 36 2.24 -11.49 12.01
C GLY A 36 3.10 -11.00 10.85
N VAL A 37 2.73 -9.86 10.24
CA VAL A 37 3.54 -9.21 9.20
C VAL A 37 3.94 -7.85 9.68
N LYS A 38 5.21 -7.49 9.52
CA LYS A 38 5.70 -6.15 9.78
C LYS A 38 6.27 -5.57 8.50
N PHE A 39 5.83 -4.36 8.19
CA PHE A 39 6.29 -3.57 7.06
C PHE A 39 7.23 -2.48 7.57
N GLN A 40 8.37 -2.32 6.90
CA GLN A 40 9.31 -1.24 7.17
C GLN A 40 9.73 -0.61 5.84
N LEU A 41 9.67 0.72 5.77
CA LEU A 41 10.18 1.45 4.61
C LEU A 41 11.69 1.23 4.48
N VAL A 42 12.15 0.96 3.27
CA VAL A 42 13.56 0.86 2.91
C VAL A 42 13.94 2.18 2.26
N GLY A 43 14.51 3.08 3.06
CA GLY A 43 14.82 4.46 2.68
C GLY A 43 13.61 5.41 2.81
N ASP A 44 13.78 6.62 2.30
CA ASP A 44 12.77 7.67 2.39
C ASP A 44 11.72 7.59 1.27
N ILE A 45 10.53 8.10 1.55
CA ILE A 45 9.52 8.42 0.53
C ILE A 45 9.99 9.69 -0.20
N ASN A 46 10.98 9.51 -1.07
CA ASN A 46 11.49 10.61 -1.85
C ASN A 46 10.61 10.79 -3.10
N ALA A 47 9.59 11.62 -2.96
CA ALA A 47 8.67 11.95 -4.04
C ALA A 47 9.44 12.44 -5.28
N ASN A 48 10.53 13.19 -5.10
CA ASN A 48 11.36 13.68 -6.20
C ASN A 48 12.05 12.55 -6.97
N GLN A 49 12.40 11.42 -6.34
CA GLN A 49 13.03 10.30 -7.06
C GLN A 49 12.02 9.51 -7.90
N ASP A 50 10.78 9.40 -7.44
CA ASP A 50 9.74 8.59 -8.09
C ASP A 50 8.82 9.36 -9.04
N MET A 51 9.01 10.68 -9.10
CA MET A 51 8.32 11.55 -10.04
C MET A 51 8.94 11.49 -11.44
N ASP A 52 8.08 11.53 -12.45
CA ASP A 52 8.51 11.73 -13.83
C ASP A 52 9.03 13.16 -14.06
N LYS A 53 9.61 13.42 -15.24
CA LYS A 53 10.18 14.74 -15.57
C LYS A 53 9.15 15.87 -15.48
N LYS A 54 7.91 15.60 -15.87
CA LYS A 54 6.83 16.59 -15.84
C LYS A 54 6.42 16.87 -14.41
N GLU A 55 6.22 15.85 -13.59
CA GLU A 55 5.88 15.98 -12.17
C GLU A 55 6.95 16.73 -11.39
N LYS A 56 8.23 16.43 -11.64
CA LYS A 56 9.37 17.18 -11.07
C LYS A 56 9.33 18.64 -11.43
N PHE A 57 9.06 18.97 -12.70
CA PHE A 57 8.96 20.35 -13.15
C PHE A 57 7.80 21.08 -12.47
N ILE A 58 6.62 20.46 -12.36
CA ILE A 58 5.47 21.03 -11.65
C ILE A 58 5.83 21.33 -10.20
N ARG A 59 6.44 20.36 -9.51
CA ARG A 59 6.83 20.50 -8.12
C ARG A 59 7.90 21.57 -7.92
N PHE A 60 8.88 21.64 -8.83
CA PHE A 60 9.90 22.69 -8.84
C PHE A 60 9.24 24.07 -8.94
N MET A 61 8.33 24.26 -9.90
CA MET A 61 7.63 25.53 -10.09
C MET A 61 6.85 25.95 -8.84
N MET A 62 6.18 25.02 -8.16
CA MET A 62 5.48 25.28 -6.90
C MET A 62 6.42 25.61 -5.74
N SER A 63 7.68 25.15 -5.79
CA SER A 63 8.67 25.43 -4.75
C SER A 63 9.40 26.77 -4.91
N LEU A 64 9.15 27.51 -5.99
CA LEU A 64 9.77 28.81 -6.24
C LEU A 64 9.27 29.88 -5.26
N GLU A 65 8.02 29.76 -4.79
CA GLU A 65 7.42 30.67 -3.83
C GLU A 65 7.63 30.12 -2.40
N PRO A 66 8.12 30.92 -1.43
CA PRO A 66 8.43 30.44 -0.08
C PRO A 66 7.25 29.80 0.67
N SER A 67 6.05 30.36 0.59
CA SER A 67 4.87 29.82 1.28
C SER A 67 4.42 28.47 0.69
N SER A 68 4.46 28.31 -0.63
CA SER A 68 4.18 27.05 -1.32
C SER A 68 5.26 26.02 -1.09
N LYS A 69 6.53 26.43 -0.99
CA LYS A 69 7.61 25.53 -0.55
C LYS A 69 7.37 25.01 0.86
N MET A 70 7.06 25.88 1.82
CA MET A 70 6.75 25.48 3.20
C MET A 70 5.53 24.53 3.24
N ALA A 71 4.50 24.80 2.44
CA ALA A 71 3.34 23.92 2.33
C ALA A 71 3.70 22.56 1.72
N LEU A 72 4.57 22.51 0.70
CA LEU A 72 5.06 21.28 0.09
C LEU A 72 5.87 20.43 1.08
N ASP A 73 6.74 21.05 1.87
CA ASP A 73 7.55 20.37 2.88
C ASP A 73 6.65 19.77 3.99
N ALA A 74 5.67 20.55 4.47
CA ALA A 74 4.67 20.06 5.42
C ALA A 74 3.83 18.91 4.84
N TYR A 75 3.50 18.98 3.55
CA TYR A 75 2.77 17.94 2.85
C TYR A 75 3.55 16.64 2.72
N ASP A 76 4.87 16.69 2.46
CA ASP A 76 5.71 15.49 2.39
C ASP A 76 5.85 14.79 3.74
N LEU A 77 5.92 15.57 4.83
CA LEU A 77 5.89 15.03 6.19
C LEU A 77 4.56 14.32 6.48
N ASP A 78 3.43 14.94 6.12
CA ASP A 78 2.10 14.33 6.23
C ASP A 78 1.99 13.05 5.36
N ALA A 79 2.51 13.06 4.14
CA ALA A 79 2.52 11.89 3.27
C ALA A 79 3.29 10.72 3.90
N THR A 80 4.41 11.00 4.57
CA THR A 80 5.17 10.01 5.34
C THR A 80 4.35 9.42 6.48
N ALA A 81 3.74 10.27 7.31
CA ALA A 81 2.92 9.83 8.44
C ALA A 81 1.73 8.97 7.99
N ARG A 82 1.08 9.36 6.89
CA ARG A 82 -0.06 8.63 6.31
C ARG A 82 0.37 7.31 5.70
N THR A 83 1.54 7.25 5.08
CA THR A 83 2.13 5.99 4.60
C THR A 83 2.38 5.04 5.75
N MET A 84 2.98 5.52 6.85
CA MET A 84 3.20 4.69 8.03
C MET A 84 1.89 4.19 8.63
N THR A 85 0.83 5.02 8.63
CA THR A 85 -0.51 4.61 9.06
C THR A 85 -1.09 3.51 8.17
N PHE A 86 -0.94 3.62 6.85
CA PHE A 86 -1.36 2.59 5.89
C PHE A 86 -0.62 1.27 6.14
N LEU A 87 0.72 1.32 6.25
CA LEU A 87 1.55 0.14 6.51
C LEU A 87 1.22 -0.52 7.86
N TYR A 88 1.01 0.28 8.89
CA TYR A 88 0.60 -0.20 10.20
C TYR A 88 -0.78 -0.88 10.17
N ALA A 89 -1.73 -0.34 9.40
CA ALA A 89 -3.04 -0.95 9.23
C ALA A 89 -2.95 -2.33 8.55
N LEU A 90 -2.10 -2.48 7.52
CA LEU A 90 -1.86 -3.79 6.89
C LEU A 90 -1.32 -4.84 7.87
N SER A 91 -0.55 -4.41 8.87
CA SER A 91 -0.01 -5.29 9.91
C SER A 91 -1.05 -5.61 10.99
N SER A 92 -1.65 -4.57 11.57
CA SER A 92 -2.52 -4.68 12.75
C SER A 92 -3.90 -5.27 12.45
N GLU A 93 -4.41 -5.10 11.22
CA GLU A 93 -5.73 -5.60 10.81
C GLU A 93 -5.69 -7.00 10.18
N LYS A 94 -4.51 -7.64 10.11
CA LYS A 94 -4.33 -8.96 9.46
C LYS A 94 -5.32 -9.99 9.95
N GLU A 95 -5.36 -10.25 11.27
CA GLU A 95 -6.22 -11.29 11.85
C GLU A 95 -7.71 -11.02 11.59
N THR A 96 -8.11 -9.76 11.70
CA THR A 96 -9.48 -9.32 11.43
C THR A 96 -9.86 -9.61 9.99
N ILE A 97 -9.03 -9.20 9.02
CA ILE A 97 -9.30 -9.41 7.60
C ILE A 97 -9.28 -10.89 7.24
N LEU A 98 -8.31 -11.66 7.77
CA LEU A 98 -8.26 -13.12 7.58
C LEU A 98 -9.56 -13.78 8.04
N LYS A 99 -10.11 -13.35 9.17
CA LYS A 99 -11.39 -13.86 9.70
C LYS A 99 -12.59 -13.45 8.84
N ILE A 100 -12.69 -12.18 8.43
CA ILE A 100 -13.79 -11.68 7.57
C ILE A 100 -13.85 -12.45 6.26
N TYR A 101 -12.68 -12.74 5.70
CA TYR A 101 -12.58 -13.37 4.39
C TYR A 101 -12.46 -14.89 4.45
N ASN A 102 -12.05 -15.48 5.57
CA ASN A 102 -11.57 -16.88 5.62
C ASN A 102 -10.49 -17.12 4.55
N SER A 103 -9.48 -16.25 4.51
CA SER A 103 -8.39 -16.29 3.53
C SER A 103 -7.14 -16.94 4.09
N ASP A 104 -6.26 -17.40 3.19
CA ASP A 104 -4.97 -17.99 3.56
C ASP A 104 -4.00 -16.91 4.09
N PRO A 105 -3.29 -17.13 5.22
CA PRO A 105 -2.33 -16.18 5.78
C PRO A 105 -1.17 -15.80 4.85
N GLN A 106 -0.72 -16.72 4.00
CA GLN A 106 0.39 -16.48 3.06
C GLN A 106 -0.08 -15.65 1.87
N GLU A 107 -1.30 -15.90 1.39
CA GLU A 107 -1.95 -15.04 0.41
C GLU A 107 -2.14 -13.63 0.95
N TYR A 108 -2.55 -13.48 2.22
CA TYR A 108 -2.63 -12.15 2.83
C TYR A 108 -1.29 -11.42 2.79
N ASN A 109 -0.18 -12.09 3.15
CA ASN A 109 1.15 -11.46 3.14
C ASN A 109 1.52 -10.96 1.73
N LEU A 110 1.26 -11.77 0.71
CA LEU A 110 1.46 -11.40 -0.69
C LEU A 110 0.62 -10.19 -1.08
N LEU A 111 -0.68 -10.24 -0.78
CA LEU A 111 -1.64 -9.20 -1.14
C LEU A 111 -1.34 -7.88 -0.41
N ALA A 112 -0.92 -7.94 0.85
CA ALA A 112 -0.50 -6.76 1.60
C ALA A 112 0.73 -6.10 0.97
N HIS A 113 1.67 -6.88 0.43
CA HIS A 113 2.78 -6.31 -0.31
C HIS A 113 2.35 -5.72 -1.66
N ILE A 114 1.43 -6.37 -2.37
CA ILE A 114 0.83 -5.82 -3.59
C ILE A 114 0.11 -4.49 -3.28
N ALA A 115 -0.61 -4.40 -2.16
CA ALA A 115 -1.29 -3.18 -1.71
C ALA A 115 -0.30 -2.02 -1.52
N VAL A 116 0.88 -2.29 -0.95
CA VAL A 116 1.98 -1.30 -0.86
C VAL A 116 2.47 -0.88 -2.25
N GLY A 117 2.64 -1.84 -3.17
CA GLY A 117 3.00 -1.55 -4.55
C GLY A 117 1.98 -0.65 -5.25
N ILE A 118 0.70 -0.91 -5.05
CA ILE A 118 -0.42 -0.10 -5.55
C ILE A 118 -0.39 1.30 -4.95
N LEU A 119 -0.22 1.43 -3.63
CA LEU A 119 -0.11 2.73 -2.96
C LEU A 119 1.01 3.59 -3.56
N GLY A 120 2.20 2.99 -3.79
CA GLY A 120 3.30 3.67 -4.45
C GLY A 120 3.00 4.02 -5.91
N GLN A 121 2.36 3.11 -6.64
CA GLN A 121 2.01 3.30 -8.05
C GLN A 121 0.97 4.42 -8.25
N GLU A 122 -0.01 4.52 -7.37
CA GLU A 122 -1.20 5.36 -7.54
C GLU A 122 -1.09 6.73 -6.86
N SER A 123 -0.32 6.83 -5.78
CA SER A 123 -0.17 8.10 -5.05
C SER A 123 1.26 8.44 -4.68
N ARG A 124 2.25 7.63 -5.09
CA ARG A 124 3.64 7.78 -4.64
C ARG A 124 3.70 7.81 -3.12
N PHE A 125 2.96 6.91 -2.48
CA PHE A 125 2.82 6.88 -1.02
C PHE A 125 2.28 8.22 -0.49
N PHE A 126 1.13 8.63 -1.02
CA PHE A 126 0.49 9.93 -0.75
C PHE A 126 1.26 11.17 -1.22
N ALA A 127 2.51 11.08 -1.71
CA ALA A 127 3.33 12.25 -2.01
C ALA A 127 3.10 12.88 -3.41
N HIS A 128 2.19 12.34 -4.21
CA HIS A 128 1.96 12.83 -5.58
C HIS A 128 1.31 14.25 -5.59
N TRP A 129 1.83 15.16 -6.42
CA TRP A 129 1.46 16.59 -6.44
C TRP A 129 -0.05 16.87 -6.66
N ARG A 130 -0.75 16.06 -7.46
CA ARG A 130 -2.21 16.14 -7.63
C ARG A 130 -2.96 16.14 -6.29
N TYR A 131 -2.48 15.40 -5.30
CA TYR A 131 -3.09 15.33 -3.97
C TYR A 131 -2.74 16.56 -3.11
N PHE A 132 -1.52 17.08 -3.24
CA PHE A 132 -1.16 18.38 -2.66
C PHE A 132 -2.13 19.48 -3.11
N ILE A 133 -2.38 19.59 -4.41
CA ILE A 133 -3.27 20.62 -4.96
C ILE A 133 -4.69 20.48 -4.43
N LYS A 134 -5.21 19.26 -4.34
CA LYS A 134 -6.58 19.03 -3.84
C LYS A 134 -6.73 19.51 -2.40
N ARG A 135 -5.74 19.23 -1.55
CA ARG A 135 -5.76 19.61 -0.13
C ARG A 135 -5.49 21.09 0.09
N ASN A 136 -4.56 21.66 -0.67
CA ASN A 136 -4.12 23.04 -0.52
C ASN A 136 -4.80 23.96 -1.53
N SER A 137 -5.97 23.58 -2.04
CA SER A 137 -6.62 24.24 -3.18
C SER A 137 -6.78 25.75 -2.98
N GLN A 138 -7.03 26.25 -1.78
CA GLN A 138 -7.14 27.71 -1.57
C GLN A 138 -5.81 28.47 -1.78
N LEU A 139 -4.69 27.91 -1.31
CA LEU A 139 -3.35 28.47 -1.53
C LEU A 139 -2.91 28.23 -2.98
N ALA A 140 -3.12 27.02 -3.46
CA ALA A 140 -2.70 26.60 -4.78
C ALA A 140 -3.52 27.27 -5.90
N ILE A 141 -4.81 27.58 -5.74
CA ILE A 141 -5.67 28.15 -6.81
C ILE A 141 -5.18 29.54 -7.28
N LYS A 142 -4.62 30.36 -6.38
CA LYS A 142 -4.07 31.68 -6.76
C LYS A 142 -2.85 31.54 -7.67
N GLU A 143 -1.95 30.61 -7.35
CA GLU A 143 -0.70 30.36 -8.08
C GLU A 143 -0.91 29.44 -9.30
N ILE A 144 -1.88 28.53 -9.22
CA ILE A 144 -2.28 27.62 -10.30
C ILE A 144 -2.94 28.38 -11.45
N LYS A 145 -3.46 29.61 -11.27
CA LYS A 145 -4.05 30.36 -12.39
C LYS A 145 -3.09 30.50 -13.57
N GLU A 146 -1.80 30.72 -13.31
CA GLU A 146 -0.75 30.76 -14.34
C GLU A 146 -0.37 29.34 -14.81
N PHE A 147 -0.46 28.37 -13.92
CA PHE A 147 -0.20 26.96 -14.17
C PHE A 147 -1.33 26.23 -14.95
N LYS A 148 -2.53 26.82 -15.03
CA LYS A 148 -3.73 26.25 -15.69
C LYS A 148 -3.52 25.96 -17.17
N ALA A 149 -2.57 26.63 -17.83
CA ALA A 149 -2.21 26.36 -19.23
C ALA A 149 -1.39 25.07 -19.39
N LEU A 150 -0.64 24.65 -18.36
CA LEU A 150 0.22 23.45 -18.36
C LEU A 150 -0.53 22.19 -17.94
N ILE A 151 -1.62 22.33 -17.17
CA ILE A 151 -2.45 21.23 -16.70
C ILE A 151 -3.74 21.17 -17.52
N LYS A 152 -3.71 20.46 -18.65
CA LYS A 152 -4.88 20.14 -19.49
C LYS A 152 -5.96 19.29 -18.81
N ASP A 153 -5.74 18.88 -17.56
CA ASP A 153 -6.38 17.72 -16.95
C ASP A 153 -7.15 18.13 -15.68
N LYS A 154 -8.09 19.07 -15.84
CA LYS A 154 -8.89 19.62 -14.73
C LYS A 154 -9.86 18.58 -14.15
N ASP A 155 -10.34 17.65 -14.97
CA ASP A 155 -11.35 16.66 -14.57
C ASP A 155 -10.75 15.51 -13.74
N ALA A 156 -9.46 15.19 -13.93
CA ALA A 156 -8.74 14.18 -13.14
C ALA A 156 -8.51 14.61 -11.68
N ILE A 157 -8.62 15.91 -11.37
CA ILE A 157 -8.36 16.46 -10.03
C ILE A 157 -9.61 16.32 -9.13
N ALA A 158 -10.82 16.23 -9.65
CA ALA A 158 -12.03 16.15 -8.82
C ALA A 158 -12.40 14.71 -8.35
N ASN A 159 -12.12 13.67 -9.14
CA ASN A 159 -12.75 12.34 -8.96
C ASN A 159 -11.83 11.24 -8.38
N SER A 160 -10.85 11.61 -7.56
CA SER A 160 -9.90 10.63 -7.01
C SER A 160 -10.46 9.95 -5.76
N LYS A 161 -10.64 8.63 -5.82
CA LYS A 161 -11.23 7.81 -4.75
C LYS A 161 -10.19 7.33 -3.71
N GLY A 162 -9.37 8.25 -3.20
CA GLY A 162 -8.31 7.96 -2.23
C GLY A 162 -6.95 7.57 -2.83
N PRO A 163 -5.96 7.18 -2.01
CA PRO A 163 -4.54 7.07 -2.39
C PRO A 163 -4.20 5.79 -3.17
N THR A 164 -5.08 4.79 -3.15
CA THR A 164 -4.95 3.57 -3.94
C THR A 164 -5.81 3.64 -5.20
N GLN A 165 -6.80 4.53 -5.31
CA GLN A 165 -7.72 4.59 -6.46
C GLN A 165 -8.67 3.38 -6.60
N ILE A 166 -8.89 2.60 -5.53
CA ILE A 166 -9.99 1.61 -5.55
C ILE A 166 -11.32 2.34 -5.74
N LYS A 167 -12.22 1.76 -6.54
CA LYS A 167 -13.48 2.42 -6.87
C LYS A 167 -14.54 2.20 -5.83
N ASP A 168 -14.71 0.98 -5.38
CA ASP A 168 -15.80 0.59 -4.52
C ASP A 168 -15.21 -0.10 -3.28
N VAL A 169 -15.77 0.21 -2.11
CA VAL A 169 -15.38 -0.49 -0.88
C VAL A 169 -16.01 -1.88 -0.92
N PRO A 170 -15.23 -2.97 -0.75
CA PRO A 170 -15.80 -4.32 -0.69
C PRO A 170 -16.85 -4.43 0.41
N ASP A 171 -18.01 -5.04 0.13
CA ASP A 171 -19.16 -5.08 1.03
C ASP A 171 -18.80 -5.58 2.43
N ARG A 172 -17.98 -6.63 2.52
CA ARG A 172 -17.57 -7.22 3.81
C ARG A 172 -16.74 -6.25 4.64
N ILE A 173 -15.87 -5.47 3.99
CA ILE A 173 -15.10 -4.42 4.65
C ILE A 173 -16.01 -3.26 5.04
N SER A 174 -16.88 -2.80 4.13
CA SER A 174 -17.83 -1.72 4.38
C SER A 174 -18.72 -2.02 5.58
N GLN A 175 -19.29 -3.22 5.65
CA GLN A 175 -20.13 -3.67 6.75
C GLN A 175 -19.36 -3.80 8.07
N HIS A 176 -18.14 -4.35 8.04
CA HIS A 176 -17.37 -4.57 9.26
C HIS A 176 -16.83 -3.27 9.88
N TYR A 177 -16.31 -2.37 9.05
CA TYR A 177 -15.68 -1.13 9.50
C TYR A 177 -16.61 0.09 9.45
N ASN A 178 -17.83 -0.08 8.93
CA ASN A 178 -18.80 0.99 8.67
C ASN A 178 -18.18 2.14 7.85
N ILE A 179 -17.57 1.81 6.71
CA ILE A 179 -16.88 2.77 5.84
C ILE A 179 -17.52 2.87 4.47
N VAL A 180 -17.46 4.07 3.88
CA VAL A 180 -17.93 4.38 2.53
C VAL A 180 -16.79 4.91 1.65
N GLU A 181 -17.04 5.14 0.37
CA GLU A 181 -16.02 5.61 -0.59
C GLU A 181 -15.35 6.95 -0.18
N ALA A 182 -16.10 7.85 0.46
CA ALA A 182 -15.57 9.13 0.94
C ALA A 182 -14.48 8.96 2.01
N ASP A 183 -14.49 7.83 2.73
CA ASP A 183 -13.55 7.52 3.80
C ASP A 183 -12.20 7.00 3.29
N LEU A 184 -12.10 6.69 1.99
CA LEU A 184 -10.86 6.16 1.38
C LEU A 184 -9.69 7.15 1.40
N TRP A 185 -9.93 8.40 1.78
CA TRP A 185 -8.87 9.35 2.10
C TRP A 185 -8.17 9.05 3.43
N ASN A 186 -8.81 8.32 4.34
CA ASN A 186 -8.14 7.86 5.55
C ASN A 186 -7.17 6.71 5.20
N PRO A 187 -5.88 6.79 5.59
CA PRO A 187 -4.91 5.76 5.24
C PRO A 187 -5.24 4.37 5.79
N LYS A 188 -5.85 4.27 6.98
CA LYS A 188 -6.28 2.99 7.56
C LYS A 188 -7.39 2.37 6.70
N PHE A 189 -8.40 3.17 6.33
CA PHE A 189 -9.53 2.71 5.54
C PHE A 189 -9.15 2.37 4.11
N ALA A 190 -8.24 3.14 3.51
CA ALA A 190 -7.62 2.80 2.23
C ALA A 190 -6.90 1.44 2.31
N ALA A 191 -6.15 1.17 3.38
CA ALA A 191 -5.42 -0.09 3.54
C ALA A 191 -6.36 -1.29 3.62
N VAL A 192 -7.33 -1.28 4.55
CA VAL A 192 -8.24 -2.43 4.74
C VAL A 192 -9.15 -2.65 3.53
N SER A 193 -9.60 -1.57 2.87
CA SER A 193 -10.41 -1.68 1.65
C SER A 193 -9.61 -2.22 0.49
N THR A 194 -8.37 -1.77 0.31
CA THR A 194 -7.46 -2.32 -0.70
C THR A 194 -7.21 -3.80 -0.47
N MET A 195 -7.04 -4.23 0.78
CA MET A 195 -6.89 -5.63 1.13
C MET A 195 -8.12 -6.47 0.81
N GLY A 196 -9.31 -6.00 1.20
CA GLY A 196 -10.57 -6.68 0.84
C GLY A 196 -10.72 -6.84 -0.67
N PHE A 197 -10.46 -5.78 -1.43
CA PHE A 197 -10.50 -5.80 -2.89
C PHE A 197 -9.53 -6.83 -3.46
N LEU A 198 -8.28 -6.83 -3.00
CA LEU A 198 -7.25 -7.74 -3.50
C LEU A 198 -7.55 -9.21 -3.18
N ILE A 199 -8.17 -9.50 -2.04
CA ILE A 199 -8.59 -10.87 -1.68
C ILE A 199 -9.69 -11.36 -2.63
N GLU A 200 -10.68 -10.52 -2.91
CA GLU A 200 -11.76 -10.84 -3.85
C GLU A 200 -11.23 -10.99 -5.27
N ALA A 201 -10.37 -10.08 -5.71
CA ALA A 201 -9.70 -10.15 -6.99
C ALA A 201 -8.85 -11.41 -7.13
N LEU A 202 -8.14 -11.86 -6.08
CA LEU A 202 -7.34 -13.09 -6.15
C LEU A 202 -8.23 -14.33 -6.33
N ARG A 203 -9.40 -14.37 -5.68
CA ARG A 203 -10.37 -15.45 -5.90
C ARG A 203 -10.88 -15.45 -7.33
N GLU A 204 -11.24 -14.29 -7.85
CA GLU A 204 -11.67 -14.14 -9.24
C GLU A 204 -10.56 -14.58 -10.21
N LEU A 205 -9.31 -14.17 -9.97
CA LEU A 205 -8.15 -14.55 -10.76
C LEU A 205 -7.98 -16.07 -10.82
N LYS A 206 -8.02 -16.73 -9.67
CA LYS A 206 -7.94 -18.20 -9.56
C LYS A 206 -9.09 -18.89 -10.29
N GLN A 207 -10.32 -18.39 -10.13
CA GLN A 207 -11.49 -18.93 -10.81
C GLN A 207 -11.38 -18.79 -12.33
N ARG A 208 -10.94 -17.62 -12.83
CA ARG A 208 -10.70 -17.39 -14.25
C ARG A 208 -9.59 -18.29 -14.78
N ALA A 209 -8.51 -18.46 -14.02
CA ALA A 209 -7.41 -19.32 -14.40
C ALA A 209 -7.86 -20.76 -14.57
N LYS A 210 -8.67 -21.28 -13.64
CA LYS A 210 -9.28 -22.60 -13.72
C LYS A 210 -10.24 -22.71 -14.91
N ASN A 211 -11.19 -21.78 -15.05
CA ASN A 211 -12.24 -21.86 -16.07
C ASN A 211 -11.72 -21.71 -17.51
N ASN A 212 -10.60 -20.99 -17.70
CA ASN A 212 -10.04 -20.70 -19.03
C ASN A 212 -8.71 -21.42 -19.30
N ASN A 213 -8.33 -22.37 -18.43
CA ASN A 213 -7.07 -23.13 -18.50
C ASN A 213 -5.83 -22.22 -18.66
N LEU A 214 -5.73 -21.18 -17.82
CA LEU A 214 -4.63 -20.21 -17.85
C LEU A 214 -3.47 -20.69 -16.97
N THR A 215 -2.68 -21.63 -17.49
CA THR A 215 -1.58 -22.28 -16.75
C THR A 215 -0.45 -21.32 -16.34
N MET A 216 -0.33 -20.18 -17.01
CA MET A 216 0.63 -19.12 -16.64
C MET A 216 0.27 -18.42 -15.32
N ILE A 217 -0.98 -18.54 -14.86
CA ILE A 217 -1.47 -17.94 -13.61
C ILE A 217 -1.38 -18.97 -12.50
N ASN A 218 -0.39 -18.82 -11.64
CA ASN A 218 -0.14 -19.68 -10.49
C ASN A 218 0.35 -18.84 -9.31
N ASP A 219 0.61 -19.52 -8.22
CA ASP A 219 1.01 -18.96 -6.93
C ASP A 219 2.26 -18.06 -7.01
N LYS A 220 3.22 -18.42 -7.87
CA LYS A 220 4.43 -17.63 -8.14
C LYS A 220 4.19 -16.41 -9.04
N THR A 221 3.11 -16.41 -9.83
CA THR A 221 2.82 -15.35 -10.82
C THR A 221 1.62 -14.49 -10.45
N TYR A 222 1.00 -14.66 -9.27
CA TYR A 222 -0.12 -13.82 -8.85
C TYR A 222 0.24 -12.32 -8.82
N VAL A 223 1.45 -11.95 -8.42
CA VAL A 223 1.92 -10.54 -8.45
C VAL A 223 1.88 -9.95 -9.86
N ASP A 224 2.03 -10.79 -10.89
CA ASP A 224 2.13 -10.37 -12.29
C ASP A 224 0.75 -10.14 -12.90
N TYR A 225 -0.19 -11.03 -12.58
CA TYR A 225 -1.48 -11.08 -13.24
C TYR A 225 -2.61 -10.45 -12.43
N LEU A 226 -2.55 -10.45 -11.08
CA LEU A 226 -3.56 -9.83 -10.23
C LEU A 226 -3.79 -8.34 -10.54
N PRO A 227 -2.76 -7.51 -10.84
CA PRO A 227 -2.97 -6.11 -11.19
C PRO A 227 -3.88 -5.91 -12.41
N TYR A 228 -3.99 -6.88 -13.32
CA TYR A 228 -4.91 -6.77 -14.45
C TYR A 228 -6.37 -6.76 -14.01
N LEU A 229 -6.74 -7.32 -12.86
CA LEU A 229 -8.09 -7.13 -12.33
C LEU A 229 -8.23 -5.73 -11.71
N TYR A 230 -7.17 -5.26 -11.05
CA TYR A 230 -7.13 -3.94 -10.41
C TYR A 230 -7.41 -2.78 -11.39
N PHE A 231 -6.67 -2.71 -12.50
CA PHE A 231 -6.82 -1.63 -13.48
C PHE A 231 -7.84 -1.92 -14.60
N GLY A 232 -8.69 -2.95 -14.45
CA GLY A 232 -9.74 -3.28 -15.42
C GLY A 232 -9.28 -3.99 -16.70
N GLY A 233 -8.10 -4.63 -16.68
CA GLY A 233 -7.52 -5.44 -17.74
C GLY A 233 -7.96 -6.91 -17.80
N ALA A 234 -9.09 -7.30 -17.18
CA ALA A 234 -9.54 -8.70 -17.09
C ALA A 234 -9.66 -9.40 -18.45
N GLN A 235 -10.08 -8.68 -19.50
CA GLN A 235 -10.18 -9.22 -20.86
C GLN A 235 -8.83 -9.66 -21.43
N LYS A 236 -7.73 -8.99 -21.06
CA LYS A 236 -6.37 -9.39 -21.48
C LYS A 236 -5.96 -10.73 -20.88
N LEU A 237 -6.45 -11.04 -19.67
CA LEU A 237 -6.22 -12.35 -19.04
C LEU A 237 -6.95 -13.45 -19.80
N VAL A 238 -8.25 -13.25 -20.03
CA VAL A 238 -9.11 -14.24 -20.73
C VAL A 238 -8.61 -14.48 -22.16
N ASN A 239 -8.24 -13.42 -22.88
CA ASN A 239 -7.75 -13.49 -24.26
C ASN A 239 -6.27 -13.90 -24.35
N ARG A 240 -5.58 -14.18 -23.23
CA ARG A 240 -4.15 -14.56 -23.18
C ARG A 240 -3.21 -13.53 -23.82
N THR A 241 -3.57 -12.26 -23.77
CA THR A 241 -2.78 -11.13 -24.29
C THR A 241 -2.15 -10.28 -23.18
N ALA A 242 -2.24 -10.73 -21.92
CA ALA A 242 -1.58 -10.08 -20.80
C ALA A 242 -0.06 -10.31 -20.84
N THR A 243 0.69 -9.21 -20.98
CA THR A 243 2.16 -9.17 -21.01
C THR A 243 2.73 -8.44 -19.77
N PRO A 244 2.73 -9.07 -18.59
CA PRO A 244 3.11 -8.42 -17.33
C PRO A 244 4.55 -7.88 -17.31
N GLU A 245 5.46 -8.50 -18.05
CA GLU A 245 6.87 -8.12 -18.17
C GLU A 245 7.10 -6.80 -18.94
N THR A 246 6.18 -6.45 -19.83
CA THR A 246 6.21 -5.17 -20.58
C THR A 246 5.22 -4.15 -20.03
N ASN A 247 4.27 -4.55 -19.18
CA ASN A 247 3.28 -3.67 -18.61
C ASN A 247 3.89 -2.67 -17.61
N ILE A 248 3.83 -1.38 -17.95
CA ILE A 248 4.40 -0.28 -17.15
C ILE A 248 3.80 -0.23 -15.75
N TYR A 249 2.49 -0.48 -15.60
CA TYR A 249 1.82 -0.49 -14.29
C TYR A 249 2.41 -1.58 -13.40
N VAL A 250 2.48 -2.82 -13.90
CA VAL A 250 3.02 -3.97 -13.15
C VAL A 250 4.48 -3.74 -12.78
N LYS A 251 5.29 -3.23 -13.72
CA LYS A 251 6.70 -2.91 -13.47
C LYS A 251 6.87 -1.86 -12.38
N ASN A 252 6.10 -0.77 -12.43
CA ASN A 252 6.18 0.28 -11.42
C ASN A 252 5.66 -0.18 -10.07
N MET A 253 4.54 -0.90 -10.03
CA MET A 253 4.02 -1.50 -8.80
C MET A 253 5.09 -2.37 -8.11
N LYS A 254 5.74 -3.27 -8.86
CA LYS A 254 6.86 -4.08 -8.34
C LYS A 254 8.07 -3.24 -7.90
N LYS A 255 8.38 -2.15 -8.61
CA LYS A 255 9.42 -1.19 -8.18
C LYS A 255 9.08 -0.62 -6.80
N PHE A 256 7.81 -0.24 -6.57
CA PHE A 256 7.36 0.29 -5.27
C PHE A 256 7.30 -0.77 -4.17
N MET A 257 6.93 -2.00 -4.50
CA MET A 257 7.01 -3.12 -3.55
C MET A 257 8.42 -3.24 -2.94
N LYS A 258 9.47 -3.08 -3.76
CA LYS A 258 10.87 -3.15 -3.29
C LYS A 258 11.28 -2.03 -2.33
N LYS A 259 10.48 -0.97 -2.19
CA LYS A 259 10.75 0.12 -1.22
C LYS A 259 10.29 -0.22 0.19
N VAL A 260 9.72 -1.39 0.42
CA VAL A 260 9.26 -1.83 1.73
C VAL A 260 9.77 -3.24 1.99
N SER A 261 10.46 -3.42 3.12
CA SER A 261 10.81 -4.72 3.64
C SER A 261 9.61 -5.29 4.38
N VAL A 262 9.35 -6.57 4.12
CA VAL A 262 8.29 -7.34 4.77
C VAL A 262 8.99 -8.39 5.61
N SER A 263 8.62 -8.47 6.88
CA SER A 263 9.14 -9.47 7.80
C SER A 263 8.00 -10.18 8.50
N GLU A 264 8.16 -11.48 8.69
CA GLU A 264 7.25 -12.27 9.50
C GLU A 264 7.64 -12.13 10.97
N VAL A 265 6.65 -11.87 11.83
CA VAL A 265 6.83 -11.79 13.27
C VAL A 265 6.17 -13.03 13.87
N VAL A 266 7.00 -13.96 14.34
CA VAL A 266 6.52 -15.08 15.16
C VAL A 266 6.00 -14.46 16.47
N LYS A 267 4.72 -14.69 16.77
CA LYS A 267 4.10 -14.28 18.03
C LYS A 267 4.51 -15.24 19.14
#